data_AF-U2QEQ9-F1
#
_entry.id   AF-U2QEQ9-F1
#
_cell.length_a   1.000
_cell.length_b   1.000
_cell.length_c   1.000
_cell.angle_alpha   90.00
_cell.angle_beta   90.00
_cell.angle_gamma   90.00
#
_symmetry.space_group_name_H-M   'P 1'
#
loop_
_entity.id
_entity.type
_entity.pdbx_description
1 polymer ?
#
loop_
_entity_poly.entity_id
_entity_poly.type
_entity_poly.pdbx_seq_one_letter_code
_entity_poly.pdbx_strand_id
1 'polypeptide(L)'
;MRDRASGAVASTAEPFSVALGATRVVVGPFGGRDVVAAMCDALGGIPESSAVVALVDAVQPGSPQRRALGILAAARPSAVIVNTGLPAPDELALPGLDTYGSSRVTAQVVSEAFEGVAA
;
A
#
# COMPACT_ATOMS: atom_id res chain seq x y z
N MET A 1 -11.23 -13.59 -5.03
CA MET A 1 -10.50 -13.43 -3.75
C MET A 1 -11.52 -13.37 -2.62
N ARG A 2 -11.45 -14.25 -1.62
CA ARG A 2 -12.38 -14.26 -0.46
C ARG A 2 -11.74 -13.77 0.85
N ASP A 3 -10.53 -13.23 0.79
CA ASP A 3 -9.82 -12.66 1.93
C ASP A 3 -9.60 -11.15 1.71
N ARG A 4 -10.18 -10.36 2.61
CA ARG A 4 -10.27 -8.90 2.54
C ARG A 4 -8.92 -8.24 2.80
N ALA A 5 -8.59 -7.22 2.01
CA ALA A 5 -7.40 -6.39 2.18
C ALA A 5 -7.33 -5.80 3.59
N SER A 6 -6.17 -5.91 4.24
CA SER A 6 -5.86 -5.31 5.54
C SER A 6 -4.55 -4.52 5.41
N GLY A 7 -4.68 -3.23 5.11
CA GLY A 7 -3.60 -2.24 5.12
C GLY A 7 -3.67 -1.35 3.89
N ALA A 8 -3.95 -0.06 4.11
CA ALA A 8 -3.77 1.05 3.17
C ALA A 8 -3.14 2.22 3.96
N VAL A 9 -2.25 2.99 3.35
CA VAL A 9 -1.58 4.14 3.96
C VAL A 9 -2.18 5.43 3.39
N ALA A 10 -3.18 6.01 4.05
CA ALA A 10 -3.51 7.43 3.88
C ALA A 10 -4.55 7.90 4.91
N SER A 11 -4.44 9.19 5.23
CA SER A 11 -5.33 10.02 6.05
C SER A 11 -6.75 9.47 6.11
N THR A 12 -7.24 9.25 7.33
CA THR A 12 -8.61 8.84 7.67
C THR A 12 -9.62 9.40 6.65
N ALA A 13 -10.23 8.50 5.86
CA ALA A 13 -11.10 8.77 4.69
C ALA A 13 -10.43 8.87 3.31
N GLU A 14 -9.34 8.14 3.08
CA GLU A 14 -8.81 7.96 1.73
C GLU A 14 -9.66 6.97 0.90
N PRO A 15 -10.01 7.27 -0.37
CA PRO A 15 -10.96 6.47 -1.14
C PRO A 15 -10.61 5.00 -1.38
N PHE A 16 -9.33 4.64 -1.48
CA PHE A 16 -8.90 3.27 -1.65
C PHE A 16 -9.15 2.43 -0.39
N SER A 17 -8.97 2.98 0.81
CA SER A 17 -9.30 2.26 2.04
C SER A 17 -10.76 1.79 2.08
N VAL A 18 -11.69 2.63 1.59
CA VAL A 18 -13.11 2.32 1.50
C VAL A 18 -13.37 1.33 0.37
N ALA A 19 -12.87 1.60 -0.84
CA ALA A 19 -13.11 0.75 -2.01
C ALA A 19 -12.58 -0.67 -1.80
N LEU A 20 -11.38 -0.82 -1.23
CA LEU A 20 -10.74 -2.11 -0.96
C LEU A 20 -11.31 -2.83 0.28
N GLY A 21 -12.28 -2.22 0.99
CA GLY A 21 -12.86 -2.80 2.20
C GLY A 21 -11.83 -3.01 3.32
N ALA A 22 -10.88 -2.08 3.47
CA ALA A 22 -9.76 -2.21 4.40
C ALA A 22 -10.26 -2.32 5.85
N THR A 23 -9.95 -3.43 6.51
CA THR A 23 -10.31 -3.66 7.92
C THR A 23 -9.38 -2.94 8.90
N ARG A 24 -8.18 -2.57 8.43
CA ARG A 24 -7.18 -1.81 9.16
C ARG A 24 -6.47 -0.86 8.22
N VAL A 25 -6.34 0.39 8.65
CA VAL A 25 -5.59 1.45 7.97
C VAL A 25 -4.47 1.85 8.90
N VAL A 26 -3.24 1.84 8.41
CA VAL A 26 -2.08 2.30 9.18
C VAL A 26 -1.51 3.52 8.48
N VAL A 27 -1.56 4.65 9.18
CA VAL A 27 -0.99 5.91 8.73
C VAL A 27 0.18 6.23 9.65
N GLY A 28 1.38 6.25 9.10
CA GLY A 28 2.58 6.57 9.86
C GLY A 28 3.41 7.62 9.12
N PRO A 29 4.21 8.44 9.83
CA PRO A 29 5.25 9.22 9.21
C PRO A 29 6.39 8.27 8.82
N PHE A 30 6.20 7.49 7.75
CA PHE A 30 7.25 6.65 7.16
C PHE A 30 8.38 7.48 6.49
N GLY A 31 8.29 8.82 6.61
CA GLY A 31 9.30 9.83 6.30
C GLY A 31 10.43 9.98 7.32
N GLY A 32 10.28 9.43 8.53
CA GLY A 32 11.17 9.70 9.66
C GLY A 32 12.44 8.84 9.73
N ARG A 33 13.35 9.22 10.63
CA ARG A 33 14.57 8.45 10.93
C ARG A 33 14.29 7.02 11.42
N ASP A 34 13.11 6.80 12.00
CA ASP A 34 12.72 5.52 12.59
C ASP A 34 11.63 4.78 11.80
N VAL A 35 11.76 4.80 10.46
CA VAL A 35 10.85 4.09 9.55
C VAL A 35 10.78 2.59 9.85
N VAL A 36 11.84 2.01 10.41
CA VAL A 36 11.88 0.58 10.78
C VAL A 36 10.93 0.29 11.93
N ALA A 37 11.06 0.99 13.07
CA ALA A 37 10.16 0.77 14.21
C ALA A 37 8.69 1.05 13.81
N ALA A 38 8.45 2.13 13.08
CA ALA A 38 7.11 2.46 12.60
C ALA A 38 6.50 1.36 11.71
N MET A 39 7.29 0.73 10.85
CA MET A 39 6.83 -0.40 10.02
C MET A 39 6.61 -1.67 10.84
N CYS A 40 7.49 -1.98 11.79
CA CYS A 40 7.32 -3.12 12.69
C CYS A 40 6.03 -2.99 13.51
N ASP A 41 5.79 -1.81 14.10
CA ASP A 41 4.56 -1.53 14.86
C ASP A 41 3.31 -1.60 13.97
N ALA A 42 3.40 -1.07 12.75
CA ALA A 42 2.32 -1.12 11.77
C ALA A 42 1.93 -2.56 11.40
N LEU A 43 2.93 -3.39 11.10
CA LEU A 43 2.75 -4.75 10.62
C LEU A 43 2.45 -5.75 11.75
N GLY A 44 2.95 -5.52 12.96
CA GLY A 44 2.74 -6.42 14.10
C GLY A 44 1.26 -6.59 14.49
N GLY A 45 0.41 -5.62 14.12
CA GLY A 45 -1.04 -5.70 14.30
C GLY A 45 -1.82 -6.29 13.12
N ILE A 46 -1.16 -6.76 12.05
CA ILE A 46 -1.80 -7.26 10.84
C ILE A 46 -1.54 -8.78 10.72
N PRO A 47 -2.59 -9.64 10.77
CA PRO A 47 -2.44 -11.08 10.59
C PRO A 47 -1.67 -11.42 9.33
N GLU A 48 -0.80 -12.44 9.35
CA GLU A 48 0.05 -12.79 8.20
C GLU A 48 -0.77 -13.13 6.94
N SER A 49 -1.95 -13.74 7.12
CA SER A 49 -2.85 -14.12 6.03
C SER A 49 -3.56 -12.95 5.36
N SER A 50 -3.50 -11.74 5.93
CA SER A 50 -4.13 -10.57 5.34
C SER A 50 -3.40 -10.11 4.07
N ALA A 51 -4.16 -9.77 3.03
CA ALA A 51 -3.63 -9.03 1.89
C ALA A 51 -3.25 -7.61 2.32
N VAL A 52 -2.11 -7.08 1.86
CA VAL A 52 -1.63 -5.74 2.24
C VAL A 52 -1.45 -4.88 0.99
N VAL A 53 -1.97 -3.66 1.01
CA VAL A 53 -1.85 -2.70 -0.08
C VAL A 53 -1.09 -1.46 0.40
N ALA A 54 0.03 -1.14 -0.24
CA ALA A 54 0.78 0.07 0.03
C ALA A 54 0.34 1.18 -0.93
N LEU A 55 -0.26 2.23 -0.39
CA LEU A 55 -0.51 3.46 -1.14
C LEU A 55 0.74 4.33 -1.10
N VAL A 56 1.19 4.77 -2.27
CA VAL A 56 2.40 5.58 -2.41
C VAL A 56 2.20 6.72 -3.40
N ASP A 57 3.09 7.71 -3.32
CA ASP A 57 3.11 8.88 -4.19
C ASP A 57 4.57 9.32 -4.36
N ALA A 58 5.02 9.42 -5.61
CA ALA A 58 6.32 9.96 -5.98
C ALA A 58 7.51 9.28 -5.28
N VAL A 59 7.53 7.93 -5.27
CA VAL A 59 8.60 7.15 -4.64
C VAL A 59 9.95 7.46 -5.31
N GLN A 60 10.85 8.15 -4.59
CA GLN A 60 12.20 8.46 -5.07
C GLN A 60 13.25 7.47 -4.53
N PRO A 61 14.34 7.21 -5.27
CA PRO A 61 15.50 6.48 -4.78
C PRO A 61 16.03 7.10 -3.48
N GLY A 62 16.37 6.25 -2.50
CA GLY A 62 16.88 6.70 -1.19
C GLY A 62 15.85 7.37 -0.27
N SER A 63 14.60 7.57 -0.73
CA SER A 63 13.57 8.16 0.11
C SER A 63 13.18 7.25 1.28
N PRO A 64 12.67 7.81 2.39
CA PRO A 64 12.12 7.01 3.47
C PRO A 64 10.98 6.10 3.03
N GLN A 65 10.14 6.53 2.09
CA GLN A 65 9.07 5.71 1.51
C GLN A 65 9.63 4.50 0.75
N ARG A 66 10.71 4.68 -0.01
CA ARG A 66 11.46 3.57 -0.64
C ARG A 66 11.95 2.57 0.39
N ARG A 67 12.53 3.05 1.49
CA ARG A 67 12.99 2.19 2.59
C ARG A 67 11.82 1.44 3.24
N ALA A 68 10.69 2.12 3.48
CA ALA A 68 9.48 1.50 4.01
C ALA A 68 8.97 0.37 3.12
N LEU A 69 8.94 0.59 1.80
CA LEU A 69 8.56 -0.44 0.82
C LEU A 69 9.51 -1.65 0.84
N GLY A 70 10.81 -1.43 1.02
CA GLY A 70 11.77 -2.53 1.17
C GLY A 70 11.52 -3.38 2.41
N ILE A 71 11.18 -2.73 3.53
CA ILE A 71 10.82 -3.43 4.78
C ILE A 71 9.50 -4.18 4.60
N LEU A 72 8.51 -3.55 3.97
CA LEU A 72 7.24 -4.18 3.64
C LEU A 72 7.45 -5.41 2.75
N ALA A 73 8.28 -5.32 1.71
CA ALA A 73 8.56 -6.42 0.81
C ALA A 73 9.17 -7.62 1.53
N ALA A 74 10.08 -7.37 2.47
CA ALA A 74 10.68 -8.42 3.29
C ALA A 74 9.68 -9.09 4.24
N ALA A 75 8.78 -8.30 4.85
CA ALA A 75 7.82 -8.80 5.83
C ALA A 75 6.54 -9.39 5.19
N ARG A 76 6.13 -8.87 4.03
CA ARG A 76 4.90 -9.20 3.30
C ARG A 76 5.19 -9.27 1.79
N PRO A 77 5.85 -10.34 1.32
CA PRO A 77 6.23 -10.47 -0.10
C PRO A 77 5.04 -10.47 -1.07
N SER A 78 3.83 -10.81 -0.58
CA SER A 78 2.58 -10.78 -1.34
C SER A 78 1.86 -9.43 -1.32
N ALA A 79 2.43 -8.41 -0.70
CA ALA A 79 1.86 -7.07 -0.71
C ALA A 79 1.89 -6.47 -2.13
N VAL A 80 0.97 -5.55 -2.40
CA VAL A 80 0.90 -4.85 -3.69
C VAL A 80 0.99 -3.34 -3.47
N ILE A 81 1.62 -2.64 -4.42
CA ILE A 81 1.71 -1.19 -4.43
C ILE A 81 0.60 -0.62 -5.29
N VAL A 82 -0.01 0.46 -4.82
CA VAL A 82 -0.88 1.32 -5.59
C VAL A 82 -0.26 2.71 -5.55
N ASN A 83 0.27 3.16 -6.68
CA ASN A 83 0.91 4.45 -6.80
C ASN A 83 -0.08 5.49 -7.32
N THR A 84 -0.49 6.39 -6.43
CA THR A 84 -1.48 7.42 -6.72
C THR A 84 -0.86 8.70 -7.28
N GLY A 85 0.46 8.74 -7.46
CA GLY A 85 1.19 9.92 -7.85
C GLY A 85 2.05 9.72 -9.09
N LEU A 86 3.26 10.27 -9.05
CA LEU A 86 4.23 10.07 -10.12
C LEU A 86 4.84 8.65 -10.08
N PRO A 87 5.04 8.00 -11.23
CA PRO A 87 5.74 6.73 -11.31
C PRO A 87 7.11 6.78 -10.66
N ALA A 88 7.51 5.68 -10.03
CA ALA A 88 8.88 5.54 -9.57
C ALA A 88 9.83 5.60 -10.78
N PRO A 89 11.02 6.24 -10.65
CA PRO A 89 11.97 6.34 -11.76
C PRO A 89 12.64 4.99 -12.10
N ASP A 90 12.45 3.98 -11.24
CA ASP A 90 13.03 2.64 -11.33
C ASP A 90 12.10 1.60 -10.68
N GLU A 91 12.34 0.32 -10.95
CA GLU A 91 11.52 -0.80 -10.48
C GLU A 91 11.44 -0.86 -8.94
N LEU A 92 10.25 -1.11 -8.41
CA LEU A 92 9.99 -1.23 -6.97
C LEU A 92 10.09 -2.68 -6.49
N ALA A 93 10.33 -2.87 -5.19
CA ALA A 93 10.52 -4.19 -4.58
C ALA A 93 9.24 -5.05 -4.49
N LEU A 94 8.09 -4.51 -4.90
CA LEU A 94 6.79 -5.17 -4.88
C LEU A 94 6.06 -4.86 -6.18
N PRO A 95 5.18 -5.78 -6.65
CA PRO A 95 4.33 -5.50 -7.80
C PRO A 95 3.46 -4.28 -7.54
N GLY A 96 3.27 -3.45 -8.56
CA GLY A 96 2.59 -2.17 -8.42
C GLY A 96 1.65 -1.84 -9.56
N LEU A 97 0.66 -1.00 -9.25
CA LEU A 97 -0.24 -0.37 -10.21
C LEU A 97 -0.12 1.15 -10.10
N ASP A 98 0.25 1.82 -11.19
CA ASP A 98 0.22 3.28 -11.28
C ASP A 98 -1.18 3.75 -11.65
N THR A 99 -1.81 4.51 -10.75
CA THR A 99 -3.18 5.00 -10.90
C THR A 99 -3.26 6.49 -11.19
N TYR A 100 -2.15 7.22 -11.03
CA TYR A 100 -2.01 8.65 -11.31
C TYR A 100 -3.09 9.54 -10.65
N GLY A 101 -3.63 9.08 -9.52
CA GLY A 101 -4.57 9.84 -8.72
C GLY A 101 -5.22 9.03 -7.60
N SER A 102 -5.68 9.73 -6.57
CA SER A 102 -6.32 9.17 -5.38
C SER A 102 -7.84 9.44 -5.34
N SER A 103 -8.52 9.38 -6.48
CA SER A 103 -9.96 9.69 -6.57
C SER A 103 -10.84 8.49 -6.19
N ARG A 104 -12.11 8.72 -5.82
CA ARG A 104 -13.08 7.63 -5.57
C ARG A 104 -13.31 6.74 -6.77
N VAL A 105 -13.39 7.33 -7.96
CA VAL A 105 -13.57 6.57 -9.22
C VAL A 105 -12.35 5.68 -9.46
N THR A 106 -11.15 6.24 -9.29
CA THR A 106 -9.89 5.49 -9.43
C THR A 106 -9.82 4.33 -8.44
N ALA A 107 -10.12 4.59 -7.16
CA ALA A 107 -10.15 3.57 -6.12
C ALA A 107 -11.10 2.41 -6.45
N GLN A 108 -12.29 2.73 -6.97
CA GLN A 108 -13.28 1.73 -7.33
C GLN A 108 -12.84 0.87 -8.51
N VAL A 109 -12.30 1.47 -9.58
CA VAL A 109 -11.76 0.74 -10.74
C VAL A 109 -10.63 -0.20 -10.31
N VAL A 110 -9.76 0.24 -9.40
CA VAL A 110 -8.66 -0.59 -8.88
C VAL A 110 -9.18 -1.76 -8.05
N SER A 111 -10.21 -1.52 -7.22
CA SER A 111 -10.86 -2.60 -6.47
C SER A 111 -11.46 -3.65 -7.41
N GLU A 112 -12.18 -3.22 -8.44
CA GLU A 112 -12.77 -4.12 -9.46
C GLU A 112 -11.68 -4.90 -10.21
N ALA A 113 -10.55 -4.26 -10.53
CA ALA A 113 -9.42 -4.92 -11.17
C ALA A 113 -8.82 -6.02 -10.28
N PHE A 114 -8.70 -5.80 -8.96
CA PHE A 114 -8.22 -6.82 -8.02
C PHE A 114 -9.20 -7.99 -7.86
N GLU A 115 -10.51 -7.74 -7.99
CA GLU A 115 -11.52 -8.81 -7.96
C GLU A 115 -11.50 -9.66 -9.25
N GLY A 116 -11.35 -9.02 -10.41
CA GLY A 116 -11.37 -9.67 -11.74
C GLY A 116 -10.16 -10.56 -12.05
N VAL A 117 -9.03 -10.37 -11.38
CA VAL A 117 -7.82 -11.22 -11.50
C VAL A 117 -8.00 -12.58 -10.82
N ALA A 118 -9.02 -12.74 -9.98
CA ALA A 118 -9.24 -13.93 -9.16
C ALA A 118 -10.38 -14.85 -9.66
N ALA A 119 -10.84 -14.66 -10.90
CA ALA A 119 -11.91 -15.44 -11.56
C ALA A 119 -11.35 -16.42 -12.60
#